data_AF-A0A1I7JW20-F1
#
_entry.id   AF-A0A1I7JW20-F1
#
_cell.length_a   1.000
_cell.length_b   1.000
_cell.length_c   1.000
_cell.angle_alpha   90.00
_cell.angle_beta   90.00
_cell.angle_gamma   90.00
#
_symmetry.space_group_name_H-M   'P 1'
#
loop_
_entity.id
_entity.type
_entity.pdbx_description
1 polymer ?
#
loop_
_entity_poly.entity_id
_entity_poly.type
_entity_poly.pdbx_seq_one_letter_code
_entity_poly.pdbx_strand_id
1 'polypeptide(L)'
;MAAEGNSVLLPLVIGGVGAIAAIYVKEAVQAALKRQIMLGQLQAYVMHWRGLVIRHLHAVQLYNTIEEREKKLTESLTRGREAFNAQHTENIGRRDEIRTKIKEALQEVVDDGKSFDKSSMTSAVFGAGLDGFVTARQYLMDGKTFISDNDAAHLGPAIALSTVAFRASAAQILLALEGIVKMMQAIDNNTKKSDVATVISSFVDAFVLDGENFFVHLIRLERHVQVARRRNLLQLTGDVFRGR
;
A
#
# COMPACT_ATOMS: atom_id res chain seq x y z
N MET A 1 -8.24 74.24 2.91
CA MET A 1 -9.31 73.28 2.51
C MET A 1 -8.70 72.24 1.59
N ALA A 2 -8.28 71.09 2.12
CA ALA A 2 -7.93 69.88 1.35
C ALA A 2 -7.66 68.74 2.35
N ALA A 3 -8.72 68.13 2.90
CA ALA A 3 -8.59 66.95 3.76
C ALA A 3 -9.82 66.02 3.71
N GLU A 4 -10.62 66.05 2.62
CA GLU A 4 -11.85 65.24 2.52
C GLU A 4 -11.76 64.09 1.50
N GLY A 5 -10.67 64.00 0.72
CA GLY A 5 -10.51 62.94 -0.30
C GLY A 5 -9.98 61.60 0.21
N ASN A 6 -9.38 61.54 1.41
CA ASN A 6 -8.68 60.34 1.92
C ASN A 6 -9.53 59.44 2.83
N SER A 7 -10.71 59.89 3.28
CA SER A 7 -11.51 59.20 4.29
C SER A 7 -12.32 58.02 3.73
N VAL A 8 -12.61 58.00 2.43
CA VAL A 8 -13.39 56.94 1.76
C VAL A 8 -12.50 55.87 1.13
N LEU A 9 -11.29 56.25 0.69
CA LEU A 9 -10.29 55.34 0.13
C LEU A 9 -9.78 54.32 1.17
N LEU A 10 -9.54 54.75 2.41
CA LEU A 10 -9.02 53.88 3.46
C LEU A 10 -10.00 52.73 3.84
N PRO A 11 -11.30 52.98 4.09
CA PRO A 11 -12.29 51.92 4.29
C PRO A 11 -12.48 51.01 3.08
N LEU A 12 -12.40 51.53 1.85
CA LEU A 12 -12.49 50.72 0.62
C LEU A 12 -11.29 49.77 0.48
N VAL A 13 -10.08 50.25 0.76
CA VAL A 13 -8.87 49.42 0.75
C VAL A 13 -8.93 48.38 1.87
N ILE A 14 -9.32 48.76 3.09
CA ILE A 14 -9.48 47.83 4.22
C ILE A 14 -10.56 46.78 3.92
N GLY A 15 -11.70 47.20 3.35
CA GLY A 15 -12.79 46.30 2.95
C GLY A 15 -12.38 45.35 1.83
N GLY A 16 -11.64 45.85 0.82
CA GLY A 16 -11.10 45.04 -0.27
C GLY A 16 -10.08 44.01 0.21
N VAL A 17 -9.13 44.41 1.06
CA VAL A 17 -8.16 43.49 1.70
C VAL A 17 -8.89 42.47 2.58
N GLY A 18 -9.90 42.89 3.33
CA GLY A 18 -10.74 42.00 4.15
C GLY A 18 -11.50 40.98 3.31
N ALA A 19 -12.05 41.38 2.16
CA ALA A 19 -12.74 40.48 1.24
C ALA A 19 -11.77 39.47 0.60
N ILE A 20 -10.58 39.91 0.17
CA ILE A 20 -9.53 39.02 -0.35
C ILE A 20 -9.09 38.01 0.71
N ALA A 21 -8.85 38.47 1.94
CA ALA A 21 -8.50 37.60 3.06
C ALA A 21 -9.61 36.58 3.36
N ALA A 22 -10.87 37.00 3.35
CA ALA A 22 -12.02 36.11 3.56
C ALA A 22 -12.16 35.05 2.46
N ILE A 23 -11.95 35.42 1.19
CA ILE A 23 -11.94 34.49 0.05
C ILE A 23 -10.82 33.45 0.25
N TYR A 24 -9.61 33.90 0.57
CA TYR A 24 -8.46 33.01 0.76
C TYR A 24 -8.66 32.04 1.94
N VAL A 25 -9.24 32.53 3.04
CA VAL A 25 -9.59 31.67 4.19
C VAL A 25 -10.66 30.66 3.80
N LYS A 26 -11.70 31.07 3.06
CA LYS A 26 -12.75 30.17 2.58
C LYS A 26 -12.15 29.06 1.70
N GLU A 27 -11.29 29.41 0.75
CA GLU A 27 -10.63 28.44 -0.14
C GLU A 27 -9.75 27.47 0.65
N ALA A 28 -8.98 27.97 1.62
CA ALA A 28 -8.13 27.13 2.47
C ALA A 28 -8.96 26.13 3.30
N VAL A 29 -10.09 26.57 3.87
CA VAL A 29 -11.01 25.70 4.62
C VAL A 29 -11.66 24.66 3.69
N GLN A 30 -12.07 25.05 2.48
CA GLN A 30 -12.61 24.12 1.49
C GLN A 30 -11.59 23.06 1.07
N ALA A 31 -10.34 23.45 0.83
CA ALA A 31 -9.25 22.53 0.54
C ALA A 31 -8.98 21.57 1.72
N ALA A 32 -9.00 22.07 2.95
CA ALA A 32 -8.83 21.26 4.16
C ALA A 32 -9.97 20.24 4.35
N LEU A 33 -11.23 20.65 4.10
CA LEU A 33 -12.38 19.74 4.10
C LEU A 33 -12.24 18.65 3.04
N LYS A 34 -11.83 19.01 1.82
CA LYS A 34 -11.56 18.05 0.74
C LYS A 34 -10.51 17.02 1.16
N ARG A 35 -9.39 17.46 1.74
CA ARG A 35 -8.34 16.58 2.29
C ARG A 35 -8.88 15.64 3.37
N GLN A 36 -9.74 16.13 4.25
CA GLN A 36 -10.34 15.30 5.31
C GLN A 36 -11.23 14.18 4.74
N ILE A 37 -12.04 14.49 3.72
CA ILE A 37 -12.87 13.49 3.01
C ILE A 37 -11.97 12.45 2.33
N MET A 38 -10.96 12.89 1.60
CA MET A 38 -9.98 12.01 0.94
C MET A 38 -9.24 11.10 1.91
N LEU A 39 -8.80 11.62 3.07
CA LEU A 39 -8.19 10.81 4.13
C LEU A 39 -9.16 9.76 4.67
N GLY A 40 -10.45 10.10 4.79
CA GLY A 40 -11.49 9.15 5.19
C GLY A 40 -11.65 8.01 4.19
N GLN A 41 -11.69 8.33 2.89
CA GLN A 41 -11.75 7.34 1.81
C GLN A 41 -10.51 6.44 1.79
N LEU A 42 -9.31 7.03 1.87
CA LEU A 42 -8.06 6.29 1.91
C LEU A 42 -7.98 5.36 3.13
N GLN A 43 -8.43 5.82 4.31
CA GLN A 43 -8.51 4.97 5.50
C GLN A 43 -9.45 3.78 5.29
N ALA A 44 -10.61 3.99 4.65
CA ALA A 44 -11.54 2.90 4.36
C ALA A 44 -10.90 1.84 3.44
N TYR A 45 -10.13 2.28 2.42
CA TYR A 45 -9.39 1.36 1.56
C TYR A 45 -8.31 0.60 2.33
N VAL A 46 -7.50 1.27 3.15
CA VAL A 46 -6.49 0.61 4.00
C VAL A 46 -7.14 -0.42 4.92
N MET A 47 -8.28 -0.08 5.54
CA MET A 47 -9.04 -1.01 6.37
C MET A 47 -9.61 -2.19 5.59
N HIS A 48 -10.05 -1.99 4.35
CA HIS A 48 -10.50 -3.08 3.48
C HIS A 48 -9.37 -4.09 3.25
N TRP A 49 -8.20 -3.62 2.82
CA TRP A 49 -7.03 -4.46 2.57
C TRP A 49 -6.53 -5.15 3.85
N ARG A 50 -6.44 -4.42 4.96
CA ARG A 50 -6.10 -5.00 6.27
C ARG A 50 -7.14 -6.03 6.70
N GLY A 51 -8.42 -5.79 6.42
CA GLY A 51 -9.51 -6.73 6.68
C GLY A 51 -9.39 -8.03 5.89
N LEU A 52 -8.89 -7.99 4.65
CA LEU A 52 -8.58 -9.18 3.87
C LEU A 52 -7.44 -9.98 4.52
N VAL A 53 -6.39 -9.31 4.99
CA VAL A 53 -5.28 -9.95 5.72
C VAL A 53 -5.77 -10.61 7.01
N ILE A 54 -6.60 -9.92 7.79
CA ILE A 54 -7.07 -10.39 9.11
C ILE A 54 -7.92 -11.65 9.05
N ARG A 55 -8.60 -11.89 7.92
CA ARG A 55 -9.41 -13.10 7.72
C ARG A 55 -8.56 -14.38 7.61
N HIS A 56 -7.25 -14.27 7.43
CA HIS A 56 -6.35 -15.42 7.27
C HIS A 56 -5.29 -15.44 8.38
N LEU A 57 -5.38 -16.44 9.27
CA LEU A 57 -4.53 -16.55 10.47
C LEU A 57 -3.02 -16.46 10.15
N HIS A 58 -2.55 -17.16 9.13
CA HIS A 58 -1.13 -17.14 8.74
C HIS A 58 -0.71 -15.79 8.15
N ALA A 59 -1.59 -15.12 7.41
CA ALA A 59 -1.32 -13.80 6.87
C ALA A 59 -1.22 -12.75 7.99
N VAL A 60 -2.03 -12.88 9.05
CA VAL A 60 -1.94 -12.03 10.26
C VAL A 60 -0.62 -12.23 10.99
N GLN A 61 -0.21 -13.48 11.20
CA GLN A 61 1.07 -13.77 11.87
C GLN A 61 2.24 -13.15 11.11
N LEU A 62 2.23 -13.27 9.78
CA LEU A 62 3.24 -12.67 8.91
C LEU A 62 3.18 -11.14 8.96
N TYR A 63 1.98 -10.56 8.90
CA TYR A 63 1.76 -9.12 9.04
C TYR A 63 2.37 -8.58 10.34
N ASN A 64 2.04 -9.18 11.48
CA ASN A 64 2.54 -8.76 12.79
C ASN A 64 4.08 -8.87 12.87
N THR A 65 4.63 -9.95 12.33
CA THR A 65 6.09 -10.16 12.27
C THR A 65 6.79 -9.07 11.46
N ILE A 66 6.23 -8.72 10.29
CA ILE A 66 6.76 -7.67 9.42
C ILE A 66 6.58 -6.29 10.09
N GLU A 67 5.46 -6.05 10.75
CA GLU A 67 5.22 -4.81 11.49
C GLU A 67 6.25 -4.57 12.60
N GLU A 68 6.61 -5.63 13.34
CA GLU A 68 7.67 -5.58 14.35
C GLU A 68 9.04 -5.31 13.73
N ARG A 69 9.37 -5.95 12.59
CA ARG A 69 10.62 -5.69 11.85
C ARG A 69 10.70 -4.25 11.38
N GLU A 70 9.62 -3.71 10.83
CA GLU A 70 9.54 -2.31 10.39
C GLU A 70 9.64 -1.33 11.57
N LYS A 71 9.10 -1.70 12.73
CA LYS A 71 9.27 -0.91 13.95
C LYS A 71 10.74 -0.85 14.36
N LYS A 72 11.43 -2.01 14.44
CA LYS A 72 12.86 -2.08 14.75
C LYS A 72 13.71 -1.32 13.73
N LEU A 73 13.37 -1.39 12.44
CA LEU A 73 14.06 -0.66 11.38
C LEU A 73 13.89 0.87 11.53
N THR A 74 12.70 1.32 11.94
CA THR A 74 12.45 2.74 12.23
C THR A 74 13.23 3.19 13.47
N GLU A 75 13.28 2.36 14.51
CA GLU A 75 14.05 2.63 15.74
C GLU A 75 15.57 2.58 15.51
N SER A 76 16.07 1.79 14.56
CA SER A 76 17.50 1.78 14.22
C SER A 76 17.89 3.01 13.40
N LEU A 77 16.98 3.53 12.57
CA LEU A 77 17.18 4.77 11.83
C LEU A 77 17.41 5.97 12.77
N THR A 78 16.74 6.01 13.93
CA THR A 78 16.98 7.08 14.92
C THR A 78 18.33 6.94 15.63
N ARG A 79 18.91 5.74 15.68
CA ARG A 79 20.25 5.47 16.24
C ARG A 79 21.38 5.76 15.24
N GLY A 80 21.07 5.88 13.96
CA GLY A 80 22.01 6.24 12.90
C GLY A 80 22.10 5.22 11.76
N ARG A 81 22.83 5.60 10.71
CA ARG A 81 22.90 4.85 9.45
C ARG A 81 23.48 3.44 9.60
N GLU A 82 24.49 3.27 10.45
CA GLU A 82 25.12 1.95 10.66
C GLU A 82 24.15 0.97 11.33
N ALA A 83 23.44 1.40 12.37
CA ALA A 83 22.41 0.61 13.02
C ALA A 83 21.25 0.27 12.06
N PHE A 84 20.84 1.22 11.21
CA PHE A 84 19.86 0.98 10.16
C PHE A 84 20.32 -0.11 9.18
N ASN A 85 21.53 0.03 8.64
CA ASN A 85 22.08 -0.94 7.69
C ASN A 85 22.21 -2.33 8.31
N ALA A 86 22.67 -2.44 9.55
CA ALA A 86 22.77 -3.71 10.26
C ALA A 86 21.40 -4.38 10.41
N GLN A 87 20.37 -3.63 10.85
CA GLN A 87 19.02 -4.15 10.99
C GLN A 87 18.40 -4.52 9.63
N HIS A 88 18.68 -3.76 8.58
CA HIS A 88 18.20 -4.04 7.23
C HIS A 88 18.79 -5.35 6.70
N THR A 89 20.11 -5.53 6.84
CA THR A 89 20.80 -6.76 6.46
C THR A 89 20.30 -7.96 7.26
N GLU A 90 20.06 -7.80 8.57
CA GLU A 90 19.48 -8.87 9.39
C GLU A 90 18.08 -9.26 8.90
N ASN A 91 17.23 -8.28 8.58
CA ASN A 91 15.88 -8.54 8.06
C ASN A 91 15.92 -9.29 6.72
N ILE A 92 16.83 -8.89 5.81
CA ILE A 92 17.08 -9.57 4.53
C ILE A 92 17.53 -11.02 4.77
N GLY A 93 18.50 -11.22 5.67
CA GLY A 93 18.99 -12.56 6.00
C GLY A 93 17.88 -13.48 6.52
N ARG A 94 17.06 -12.99 7.46
CA ARG A 94 15.91 -13.75 7.99
C ARG A 94 14.88 -14.09 6.91
N ARG A 95 14.62 -13.18 5.98
CA ARG A 95 13.72 -13.44 4.84
C ARG A 95 14.31 -14.53 3.94
N ASP A 96 15.59 -14.43 3.60
CA ASP A 96 16.25 -15.35 2.68
C ASP A 96 16.39 -16.76 3.29
N GLU A 97 16.55 -16.86 4.62
CA GLU A 97 16.46 -18.12 5.36
C GLU A 97 15.07 -18.76 5.25
N ILE A 98 14.00 -17.98 5.47
CA ILE A 98 12.61 -18.47 5.34
C ILE A 98 12.36 -18.93 3.90
N ARG A 99 12.76 -18.13 2.92
CA ARG A 99 12.66 -18.43 1.49
C ARG A 99 13.34 -19.76 1.18
N THR A 100 14.56 -19.97 1.66
CA THR A 100 15.31 -21.21 1.47
C THR A 100 14.60 -22.41 2.09
N LYS A 101 14.16 -22.29 3.35
CA LYS A 101 13.42 -23.37 4.05
C LYS A 101 12.12 -23.77 3.34
N ILE A 102 11.38 -22.79 2.82
CA ILE A 102 10.14 -23.07 2.08
C ILE A 102 10.45 -23.80 0.77
N LYS A 103 11.51 -23.38 0.06
CA LYS A 103 11.95 -24.08 -1.17
C LYS A 103 12.38 -25.51 -0.89
N GLU A 104 13.17 -25.73 0.15
CA GLU A 104 13.62 -27.06 0.57
C GLU A 104 12.44 -27.97 0.90
N ALA A 105 11.51 -27.50 1.75
CA ALA A 105 10.32 -28.27 2.12
C ALA A 105 9.42 -28.60 0.91
N LEU A 106 9.29 -27.68 -0.04
CA LEU A 106 8.51 -27.92 -1.24
C LEU A 106 9.22 -28.88 -2.21
N GLN A 107 10.54 -28.82 -2.28
CA GLN A 107 11.34 -29.74 -3.07
C GLN A 107 11.18 -31.18 -2.57
N GLU A 108 11.23 -31.39 -1.24
CA GLU A 108 10.97 -32.70 -0.62
C GLU A 108 9.59 -33.26 -1.00
N VAL A 109 8.54 -32.41 -1.00
CA VAL A 109 7.19 -32.81 -1.38
C VAL A 109 7.08 -33.22 -2.85
N VAL A 110 7.79 -32.52 -3.75
CA VAL A 110 7.83 -32.86 -5.18
C VAL A 110 8.58 -34.17 -5.41
N ASP A 111 9.68 -34.37 -4.69
CA ASP A 111 10.53 -35.56 -4.82
C ASP A 111 9.81 -36.82 -4.31
N ASP A 112 9.04 -36.71 -3.21
CA ASP A 112 8.18 -37.76 -2.64
C ASP A 112 7.08 -38.26 -3.60
N GLY A 113 6.87 -37.60 -4.73
CA GLY A 113 6.19 -38.19 -5.89
C GLY A 113 4.70 -38.43 -5.73
N LYS A 114 4.04 -37.76 -4.78
CA LYS A 114 2.58 -37.70 -4.78
C LYS A 114 2.12 -37.02 -6.06
N SER A 115 1.32 -37.72 -6.86
CA SER A 115 0.69 -37.15 -8.05
C SER A 115 -0.18 -35.96 -7.63
N PHE A 116 -0.01 -34.83 -8.32
CA PHE A 116 -0.90 -33.67 -8.18
C PHE A 116 -2.21 -33.96 -8.90
N ASP A 117 -3.05 -34.82 -8.32
CA ASP A 117 -4.33 -35.16 -8.93
C ASP A 117 -5.29 -33.97 -8.79
N LYS A 118 -5.52 -33.26 -9.89
CA LYS A 118 -6.39 -32.09 -9.94
C LYS A 118 -7.84 -32.53 -10.13
N SER A 119 -8.66 -32.35 -9.10
CA SER A 119 -10.10 -32.50 -9.27
C SER A 119 -10.66 -31.40 -10.18
N SER A 120 -11.70 -31.71 -10.96
CA SER A 120 -12.43 -30.74 -11.81
C SER A 120 -12.97 -29.55 -11.02
N MET A 121 -13.36 -29.78 -9.75
CA MET A 121 -13.80 -28.75 -8.82
C MET A 121 -12.66 -27.78 -8.46
N THR A 122 -11.43 -28.27 -8.29
CA THR A 122 -10.27 -27.43 -8.02
C THR A 122 -9.93 -26.53 -9.21
N SER A 123 -10.02 -27.04 -10.44
CA SER A 123 -9.79 -26.26 -11.65
C SER A 123 -10.83 -25.15 -11.87
N ALA A 124 -12.11 -25.43 -11.56
CA ALA A 124 -13.18 -24.41 -11.63
C ALA A 124 -13.00 -23.30 -10.58
N VAL A 125 -12.62 -23.65 -9.35
CA VAL A 125 -12.31 -22.68 -8.29
C VAL A 125 -11.11 -21.82 -8.65
N PHE A 126 -10.06 -22.41 -9.25
CA PHE A 126 -8.91 -21.69 -9.76
C PHE A 126 -9.30 -20.71 -10.89
N GLY A 127 -10.16 -21.12 -11.82
CA GLY A 127 -10.64 -20.24 -12.90
C GLY A 127 -11.39 -19.00 -12.38
N ALA A 128 -12.32 -19.19 -11.45
CA ALA A 128 -13.06 -18.08 -10.85
C ALA A 128 -12.15 -17.13 -10.03
N GLY A 129 -11.14 -17.69 -9.34
CA GLY A 129 -10.13 -16.91 -8.64
C GLY A 129 -9.27 -16.07 -9.59
N LEU A 130 -8.92 -16.61 -10.76
CA LEU A 130 -8.11 -15.92 -11.77
C LEU A 130 -8.77 -14.64 -12.26
N ASP A 131 -10.04 -14.71 -12.66
CA ASP A 131 -10.80 -13.54 -13.14
C ASP A 131 -10.93 -12.46 -12.05
N GLY A 132 -11.08 -12.90 -10.79
CA GLY A 132 -11.06 -12.03 -9.63
C GLY A 132 -9.73 -11.27 -9.47
N PHE A 133 -8.59 -11.97 -9.57
CA PHE A 133 -7.27 -11.34 -9.47
C PHE A 133 -6.98 -10.38 -10.63
N VAL A 134 -7.31 -10.78 -11.87
CA VAL A 134 -7.14 -9.93 -13.06
C VAL A 134 -7.97 -8.65 -12.93
N THR A 135 -9.24 -8.78 -12.56
CA THR A 135 -10.14 -7.63 -12.40
C THR A 135 -9.67 -6.70 -11.27
N ALA A 136 -9.29 -7.27 -10.12
CA ALA A 136 -8.78 -6.48 -8.99
C ALA A 136 -7.49 -5.73 -9.36
N ARG A 137 -6.57 -6.38 -10.08
CA ARG A 137 -5.33 -5.77 -10.56
C ARG A 137 -5.61 -4.63 -11.54
N GLN A 138 -6.50 -4.83 -12.50
CA GLN A 138 -6.88 -3.79 -13.45
C GLN A 138 -7.50 -2.59 -12.74
N TYR A 139 -8.40 -2.82 -11.77
CA TYR A 139 -9.02 -1.73 -11.02
C TYR A 139 -8.03 -0.94 -10.14
N LEU A 140 -7.01 -1.61 -9.58
CA LEU A 140 -5.93 -0.94 -8.87
C LEU A 140 -5.08 -0.07 -9.80
N MET A 141 -4.75 -0.58 -10.99
CA MET A 141 -3.95 0.14 -11.99
C MET A 141 -4.71 1.31 -12.60
N ASP A 142 -6.02 1.15 -12.84
CA ASP A 142 -6.91 2.18 -13.37
C ASP A 142 -7.27 3.26 -12.33
N GLY A 143 -6.93 3.06 -11.04
CA GLY A 143 -7.31 3.96 -9.95
C GLY A 143 -8.81 3.97 -9.66
N LYS A 144 -9.56 2.92 -10.03
CA LYS A 144 -11.01 2.83 -9.83
C LYS A 144 -11.39 2.31 -8.44
N THR A 145 -10.56 1.45 -7.85
CA THR A 145 -10.78 0.83 -6.54
C THR A 145 -9.85 1.35 -5.45
N PHE A 146 -9.11 2.42 -5.74
CA PHE A 146 -8.21 3.07 -4.80
C PHE A 146 -8.15 4.57 -5.08
N ILE A 147 -7.57 5.36 -4.17
CA ILE A 147 -7.39 6.80 -4.39
C ILE A 147 -6.49 7.05 -5.63
N SER A 148 -6.81 8.09 -6.40
CA SER A 148 -6.01 8.48 -7.57
C SER A 148 -4.67 9.10 -7.14
N ASP A 149 -3.68 9.12 -8.05
CA ASP A 149 -2.38 9.76 -7.77
C ASP A 149 -2.51 11.26 -7.50
N ASN A 150 -3.41 11.92 -8.23
CA ASN A 150 -3.70 13.32 -8.03
C ASN A 150 -4.29 13.56 -6.64
N ASP A 151 -5.28 12.76 -6.23
CA ASP A 151 -5.88 12.89 -4.91
C ASP A 151 -4.89 12.55 -3.79
N ALA A 152 -4.04 11.54 -3.99
CA ALA A 152 -3.00 11.18 -3.03
C ALA A 152 -1.95 12.31 -2.88
N ALA A 153 -1.61 13.01 -3.97
CA ALA A 153 -0.72 14.17 -3.93
C ALA A 153 -1.29 15.32 -3.09
N HIS A 154 -2.61 15.52 -3.09
CA HIS A 154 -3.28 16.53 -2.26
C HIS A 154 -3.20 16.21 -0.76
N LEU A 155 -2.94 14.96 -0.38
CA LEU A 155 -2.78 14.51 1.00
C LEU A 155 -1.34 14.64 1.52
N GLY A 156 -0.41 15.03 0.65
CA GLY A 156 0.99 15.26 0.97
C GLY A 156 1.92 14.15 0.45
N PRO A 157 3.23 14.46 0.33
CA PRO A 157 4.19 13.63 -0.41
C PRO A 157 4.39 12.25 0.20
N ALA A 158 4.36 12.12 1.53
CA ALA A 158 4.54 10.83 2.20
C ALA A 158 3.35 9.87 1.93
N ILE A 159 2.13 10.39 1.90
CA ILE A 159 0.93 9.61 1.56
C ILE A 159 0.93 9.27 0.08
N ALA A 160 1.26 10.23 -0.79
CA ALA A 160 1.37 10.00 -2.23
C ALA A 160 2.35 8.88 -2.56
N LEU A 161 3.59 8.98 -2.06
CA LEU A 161 4.63 7.95 -2.27
C LEU A 161 4.18 6.58 -1.75
N SER A 162 3.63 6.53 -0.54
CA SER A 162 3.19 5.26 0.07
C SER A 162 2.00 4.65 -0.65
N THR A 163 1.11 5.49 -1.21
CA THR A 163 -0.03 5.06 -2.03
C THR A 163 0.45 4.44 -3.33
N VAL A 164 1.38 5.09 -4.04
CA VAL A 164 1.99 4.55 -5.26
C VAL A 164 2.68 3.22 -4.98
N ALA A 165 3.53 3.17 -3.95
CA ALA A 165 4.27 1.98 -3.59
C ALA A 165 3.35 0.82 -3.19
N PHE A 166 2.29 1.10 -2.41
CA PHE A 166 1.27 0.11 -2.06
C PHE A 166 0.50 -0.40 -3.27
N ARG A 167 0.05 0.46 -4.19
CA ARG A 167 -0.66 0.02 -5.40
C ARG A 167 0.24 -0.85 -6.27
N ALA A 168 1.51 -0.48 -6.42
CA ALA A 168 2.48 -1.25 -7.18
C ALA A 168 2.69 -2.65 -6.57
N SER A 169 2.91 -2.75 -5.26
CA SER A 169 3.10 -4.05 -4.60
C SER A 169 1.83 -4.89 -4.55
N ALA A 170 0.66 -4.27 -4.37
CA ALA A 170 -0.63 -4.94 -4.45
C ALA A 170 -0.89 -5.51 -5.87
N ALA A 171 -0.53 -4.76 -6.92
CA ALA A 171 -0.63 -5.24 -8.29
C ALA A 171 0.36 -6.40 -8.57
N GLN A 172 1.57 -6.34 -8.01
CA GLN A 172 2.58 -7.40 -8.14
C GLN A 172 2.14 -8.69 -7.45
N ILE A 173 1.65 -8.64 -6.21
CA ILE A 173 1.19 -9.85 -5.52
C ILE A 173 -0.04 -10.46 -6.21
N LEU A 174 -0.96 -9.64 -6.75
CA LEU A 174 -2.07 -10.14 -7.57
C LEU A 174 -1.60 -10.78 -8.87
N LEU A 175 -0.57 -10.21 -9.52
CA LEU A 175 0.05 -10.81 -10.70
C LEU A 175 0.75 -12.13 -10.38
N ALA A 176 1.43 -12.22 -9.24
CA ALA A 176 2.03 -13.46 -8.76
C ALA A 176 0.94 -14.53 -8.56
N LEU A 177 -0.16 -14.19 -7.86
CA LEU A 177 -1.35 -15.03 -7.68
C LEU A 177 -1.95 -15.48 -9.02
N GLU A 178 -2.13 -14.56 -9.97
CA GLU A 178 -2.59 -14.84 -11.33
C GLU A 178 -1.66 -15.86 -12.04
N GLY A 179 -0.35 -15.62 -11.98
CA GLY A 179 0.66 -16.48 -12.58
C GLY A 179 0.65 -17.89 -12.01
N ILE A 180 0.52 -18.04 -10.69
CA ILE A 180 0.45 -19.35 -10.02
C ILE A 180 -0.79 -20.10 -10.44
N VAL A 181 -1.94 -19.44 -10.46
CA VAL A 181 -3.20 -20.09 -10.85
C VAL A 181 -3.11 -20.60 -12.30
N LYS A 182 -2.59 -19.78 -13.23
CA LYS A 182 -2.34 -20.19 -14.62
C LYS A 182 -1.33 -21.32 -14.73
N MET A 183 -0.22 -21.22 -14.00
CA MET A 183 0.83 -22.25 -14.00
C MET A 183 0.31 -23.57 -13.43
N MET A 184 -0.42 -23.52 -12.31
CA MET A 184 -1.08 -24.69 -11.75
C MET A 184 -2.02 -25.27 -12.79
N GLN A 185 -2.91 -24.49 -13.43
CA GLN A 185 -3.79 -24.96 -14.50
C GLN A 185 -3.06 -25.64 -15.67
N ALA A 186 -1.85 -25.20 -16.00
CA ALA A 186 -1.04 -25.78 -17.07
C ALA A 186 -0.26 -27.06 -16.69
N ILE A 187 -0.17 -27.39 -15.39
CA ILE A 187 0.44 -28.65 -14.94
C ILE A 187 -0.56 -29.79 -15.16
N ASP A 188 -0.27 -30.63 -16.15
CA ASP A 188 -0.95 -31.89 -16.45
C ASP A 188 -0.21 -33.09 -15.84
N ASN A 189 -0.87 -34.25 -15.80
CA ASN A 189 -0.31 -35.52 -15.27
C ASN A 189 0.98 -36.00 -15.98
N ASN A 190 1.30 -35.48 -17.17
CA ASN A 190 2.51 -35.80 -17.93
C ASN A 190 3.66 -34.79 -17.74
N THR A 191 3.50 -33.77 -16.89
CA THR A 191 4.52 -32.76 -16.64
C THR A 191 5.68 -33.37 -15.85
N LYS A 192 6.93 -33.16 -16.27
CA LYS A 192 8.10 -33.68 -15.54
C LYS A 192 8.18 -33.06 -14.15
N LYS A 193 8.54 -33.87 -13.15
CA LYS A 193 8.72 -33.40 -11.75
C LYS A 193 9.69 -32.22 -11.63
N SER A 194 10.75 -32.19 -12.44
CA SER A 194 11.72 -31.09 -12.49
C SER A 194 11.09 -29.75 -12.87
N ASP A 195 10.11 -29.78 -13.77
CA ASP A 195 9.46 -28.59 -14.28
C ASP A 195 8.47 -28.05 -13.24
N VAL A 196 7.79 -28.97 -12.52
CA VAL A 196 6.94 -28.64 -11.36
C VAL A 196 7.76 -28.03 -10.22
N ALA A 197 8.93 -28.59 -9.90
CA ALA A 197 9.83 -28.05 -8.87
C ALA A 197 10.33 -26.63 -9.21
N THR A 198 10.69 -26.38 -10.46
CA THR A 198 11.14 -25.06 -10.93
C THR A 198 10.02 -24.03 -10.80
N VAL A 199 8.80 -24.40 -11.19
CA VAL A 199 7.60 -23.55 -11.06
C VAL A 199 7.32 -23.21 -9.59
N ILE A 200 7.38 -24.20 -8.71
CA ILE A 200 7.14 -23.99 -7.27
C ILE A 200 8.24 -23.10 -6.66
N SER A 201 9.50 -23.29 -7.05
CA SER A 201 10.62 -22.45 -6.59
C SER A 201 10.45 -20.98 -7.01
N SER A 202 10.05 -20.72 -8.26
CA SER A 202 9.73 -19.37 -8.75
C SER A 202 8.51 -18.76 -8.05
N PHE A 203 7.52 -19.59 -7.71
CA PHE A 203 6.37 -19.14 -6.92
C PHE A 203 6.78 -18.64 -5.53
N VAL A 204 7.61 -19.40 -4.81
CA VAL A 204 8.10 -19.00 -3.48
C VAL A 204 8.82 -17.66 -3.54
N ASP A 205 9.60 -17.43 -4.60
CA ASP A 205 10.32 -16.17 -4.80
C ASP A 205 9.38 -14.99 -4.93
N ALA A 206 8.40 -15.09 -5.83
CA ALA A 206 7.40 -14.05 -6.02
C ALA A 206 6.59 -13.83 -4.74
N PHE A 207 6.11 -14.88 -4.09
CA PHE A 207 5.23 -14.74 -2.94
C PHE A 207 5.92 -14.21 -1.69
N VAL A 208 7.15 -14.66 -1.41
CA VAL A 208 7.91 -14.18 -0.25
C VAL A 208 8.35 -12.73 -0.47
N LEU A 209 8.91 -12.40 -1.64
CA LEU A 209 9.40 -11.05 -1.91
C LEU A 209 8.27 -10.04 -2.11
N ASP A 210 7.32 -10.34 -3.01
CA ASP A 210 6.22 -9.43 -3.31
C ASP A 210 5.21 -9.36 -2.16
N GLY A 211 5.02 -10.47 -1.44
CA GLY A 211 4.18 -10.51 -0.25
C GLY A 211 4.75 -9.68 0.90
N GLU A 212 6.06 -9.78 1.18
CA GLU A 212 6.70 -8.93 2.18
C GLU A 212 6.63 -7.45 1.80
N ASN A 213 6.93 -7.11 0.53
CA ASN A 213 6.81 -5.74 0.03
C ASN A 213 5.36 -5.22 0.14
N PHE A 214 4.37 -6.05 -0.18
CA PHE A 214 2.96 -5.72 -0.01
C PHE A 214 2.64 -5.35 1.44
N PHE A 215 3.05 -6.18 2.41
CA PHE A 215 2.81 -5.92 3.82
C PHE A 215 3.55 -4.67 4.32
N VAL A 216 4.83 -4.50 3.96
CA VAL A 216 5.62 -3.31 4.31
C VAL A 216 4.92 -2.04 3.83
N HIS A 217 4.48 -2.01 2.57
CA HIS A 217 3.82 -0.84 2.02
C HIS A 217 2.44 -0.59 2.62
N LEU A 218 1.68 -1.65 2.93
CA LEU A 218 0.41 -1.54 3.64
C LEU A 218 0.59 -0.94 5.04
N ILE A 219 1.57 -1.44 5.81
CA ILE A 219 1.90 -0.96 7.16
C ILE A 219 2.33 0.52 7.12
N ARG A 220 3.22 0.89 6.19
CA ARG A 220 3.70 2.28 6.04
C ARG A 220 2.56 3.21 5.66
N LEU A 221 1.74 2.82 4.69
CA LEU A 221 0.59 3.60 4.27
C LEU A 221 -0.40 3.79 5.44
N GLU A 222 -0.71 2.71 6.16
CA GLU A 222 -1.56 2.79 7.36
C GLU A 222 -1.01 3.78 8.38
N ARG A 223 0.29 3.72 8.71
CA ARG A 223 0.92 4.66 9.65
C ARG A 223 0.79 6.11 9.18
N HIS A 224 1.07 6.39 7.91
CA HIS A 224 0.95 7.74 7.36
C HIS A 224 -0.49 8.27 7.39
N VAL A 225 -1.46 7.44 7.02
CA VAL A 225 -2.89 7.80 7.06
C VAL A 225 -3.35 8.03 8.49
N GLN A 226 -2.96 7.16 9.44
CA GLN A 226 -3.29 7.33 10.86
C GLN A 226 -2.71 8.63 11.44
N VAL A 227 -1.46 8.98 11.09
CA VAL A 227 -0.83 10.24 11.52
C VAL A 227 -1.57 11.44 10.93
N ALA A 228 -1.89 11.43 9.63
CA ALA A 228 -2.61 12.52 8.98
C ALA A 228 -4.04 12.69 9.54
N ARG A 229 -4.72 11.59 9.87
CA ARG A 229 -6.06 11.60 10.45
C ARG A 229 -6.15 12.19 11.85
N ARG A 230 -5.05 12.28 12.59
CA ARG A 230 -5.02 12.93 13.91
C ARG A 230 -5.04 14.46 13.81
N ARG A 231 -4.87 15.03 12.62
CA ARG A 231 -4.94 16.48 12.41
C ARG A 231 -6.38 16.96 12.38
N ASN A 232 -6.67 18.03 13.11
CA ASN A 232 -7.97 18.69 13.07
C ASN A 232 -8.08 19.65 11.86
N LEU A 233 -9.29 20.14 11.58
CA LEU A 233 -9.55 20.99 10.42
C LEU A 233 -8.74 22.29 10.44
N LEU A 234 -8.51 22.87 11.62
CA LEU A 234 -7.70 24.09 11.78
C LEU A 234 -6.23 23.82 11.41
N GLN A 235 -5.68 22.69 11.84
CA GLN A 235 -4.31 22.28 11.49
C GLN A 235 -4.18 22.01 10.00
N LEU A 236 -5.16 21.33 9.39
CA LEU A 236 -5.17 21.08 7.94
C LEU A 236 -5.29 22.38 7.13
N THR A 237 -6.11 23.32 7.60
CA THR A 237 -6.24 24.65 6.98
C THR A 237 -4.92 25.43 7.09
N GLY A 238 -4.26 25.37 8.25
CA GLY A 238 -2.93 25.92 8.47
C GLY A 238 -1.86 25.31 7.55
N ASP A 239 -1.96 24.03 7.24
CA ASP A 239 -1.06 23.37 6.30
C ASP A 239 -1.30 23.85 4.86
N VAL A 240 -2.56 24.06 4.45
CA VAL A 240 -2.89 24.65 3.14
C VAL A 240 -2.27 26.04 3.00
N PHE A 241 -2.37 26.90 4.03
CA PHE A 241 -1.73 28.21 4.01
C PHE A 241 -0.20 28.15 3.90
N ARG A 242 0.42 27.06 4.37
CA ARG A 242 1.86 26.83 4.29
C ARG A 242 2.29 26.11 3.01
N GLY A 243 1.35 25.78 2.11
CA GLY A 243 1.62 25.00 0.91
C GLY A 243 2.07 23.56 1.20
N ARG A 244 1.63 22.98 2.33
CA ARG A 244 1.98 21.62 2.78
C ARG A 244 0.84 20.64 2.60
#